data_AF-A0A7S3YAR4-F1
#
_entry.id   AF-A0A7S3YAR4-F1
#
_cell.length_a   1.000
_cell.length_b   1.000
_cell.length_c   1.000
_cell.angle_alpha   90.00
_cell.angle_beta   90.00
_cell.angle_gamma   90.00
#
_symmetry.space_group_name_H-M   'P 1'
#
loop_
_entity.id
_entity.type
_entity.pdbx_description
1 polymer ?
#
loop_
_entity_poly.entity_id
_entity_poly.type
_entity_poly.pdbx_seq_one_letter_code
_entity_poly.pdbx_strand_id
1 'polypeptide(L)'
;MVSDANIVIGAVGQYPLLAKALSSAFVGSTVDSLEEVVVKAINEGALDDVLSLFGDGEHKAYRTKVAQVYALRFAEALNGKDNLQIHAKGSRSTKTSQRWDEATGYEEKSLKPLYKGHPKTTALSQTTGDSRFTDDEPILPFTVHAAYVMIPTANTTFSGLDETKAKQALGDDFIAMYQAKDLDK
;
A
#
# COMPACT_ATOMS: atom_id res chain seq x y z
N MET A 1 -7.11 37.12 -6.72
CA MET A 1 -7.33 36.46 -8.02
C MET A 1 -6.16 35.51 -8.25
N VAL A 2 -6.43 34.30 -8.72
CA VAL A 2 -5.38 33.29 -8.94
C VAL A 2 -4.58 33.66 -10.19
N SER A 3 -3.28 33.90 -10.03
CA SER A 3 -2.37 34.26 -11.14
C SER A 3 -1.78 33.05 -11.85
N ASP A 4 -1.62 31.94 -11.14
CA ASP A 4 -1.09 30.68 -11.64
C ASP A 4 -1.62 29.53 -10.78
N ALA A 5 -1.80 28.35 -11.38
CA ALA A 5 -2.25 27.14 -10.71
C ALA A 5 -1.66 25.91 -11.39
N ASN A 6 -1.15 24.97 -10.59
CA ASN A 6 -0.60 23.70 -11.07
C ASN A 6 -1.18 22.55 -10.26
N ILE A 7 -2.09 21.78 -10.87
CA ILE A 7 -2.73 20.63 -10.25
C ILE A 7 -2.14 19.36 -10.82
N VAL A 8 -1.35 18.67 -10.00
CA VAL A 8 -0.68 17.42 -10.38
C VAL A 8 -1.37 16.25 -9.70
N ILE A 9 -1.74 15.24 -10.48
CA ILE A 9 -2.38 14.02 -9.98
C ILE A 9 -1.42 12.85 -10.14
N GLY A 10 -1.12 12.19 -9.02
CA GLY A 10 -0.31 10.98 -8.96
C GLY A 10 -1.13 9.70 -9.06
N ALA A 11 -0.45 8.56 -9.27
CA ALA A 11 -1.06 7.22 -9.32
C ALA A 11 -2.15 7.05 -10.41
N VAL A 12 -2.07 7.83 -11.49
CA VAL A 12 -2.98 7.75 -12.65
C VAL A 12 -2.41 6.92 -13.79
N GLY A 13 -1.09 6.93 -13.94
CA GLY A 13 -0.34 6.11 -14.88
C GLY A 13 1.06 5.83 -14.34
N GLN A 14 2.04 5.62 -15.24
CA GLN A 14 3.43 5.37 -14.86
C GLN A 14 4.11 6.57 -14.17
N TYR A 15 3.61 7.79 -14.43
CA TYR A 15 4.17 9.03 -13.90
C TYR A 15 3.05 9.97 -13.41
N PRO A 16 3.35 10.92 -12.50
CA PRO A 16 2.43 12.00 -12.14
C PRO A 16 2.11 12.88 -13.35
N LEU A 17 0.87 13.34 -13.47
CA LEU A 17 0.42 14.14 -14.61
C LEU A 17 -0.19 15.46 -14.17
N LEU A 18 0.11 16.50 -14.94
CA LEU A 18 -0.50 17.82 -14.77
C LEU A 18 -1.89 17.83 -15.39
N ALA A 19 -2.92 18.08 -14.58
CA ALA A 19 -4.28 18.31 -15.02
C ALA A 19 -4.39 19.72 -15.64
N LYS A 20 -3.95 19.87 -16.89
CA LYS A 20 -3.84 21.18 -17.57
C LYS A 20 -5.16 21.92 -17.67
N ALA A 21 -6.23 21.23 -18.07
CA ALA A 21 -7.56 21.84 -18.21
C ALA A 21 -8.09 22.33 -16.85
N LEU A 22 -7.97 21.50 -15.81
CA LEU A 22 -8.37 21.90 -14.46
C LEU A 22 -7.49 23.05 -13.92
N SER A 23 -6.18 23.00 -14.13
CA SER A 23 -5.24 24.06 -13.74
C SER A 23 -5.58 25.39 -14.42
N SER A 24 -5.94 25.35 -15.70
CA SER A 24 -6.34 26.54 -16.47
C SER A 24 -7.66 27.13 -15.98
N ALA A 25 -8.60 26.30 -15.53
CA ALA A 25 -9.87 26.77 -14.96
C ALA A 25 -9.68 27.58 -13.67
N PHE A 26 -8.61 27.32 -12.91
CA PHE A 26 -8.31 28.07 -11.68
C PHE A 26 -7.79 29.49 -11.98
N VAL A 27 -7.05 29.69 -13.08
CA VAL A 27 -6.42 30.97 -13.40
C VAL A 27 -7.49 32.04 -13.69
N GLY A 28 -7.35 33.21 -13.08
CA GLY A 28 -8.31 34.32 -13.21
C GLY A 28 -9.52 34.23 -12.27
N SER A 29 -9.73 33.09 -11.62
CA SER A 29 -10.80 32.92 -10.63
C SER A 29 -10.47 33.64 -9.31
N THR A 30 -11.50 34.07 -8.58
CA THR A 30 -11.36 34.51 -7.19
C THR A 30 -11.46 33.30 -6.28
N VAL A 31 -10.79 33.37 -5.13
CA VAL A 31 -10.80 32.31 -4.11
C VAL A 31 -12.24 31.90 -3.79
N ASP A 32 -13.11 32.86 -3.47
CA ASP A 32 -14.52 32.59 -3.14
C ASP A 32 -15.32 31.80 -4.21
N SER A 33 -14.95 31.94 -5.49
CA SER A 33 -15.60 31.23 -6.63
C SER A 33 -14.98 29.87 -6.99
N LEU A 34 -13.84 29.49 -6.39
CA LEU A 34 -13.08 28.32 -6.82
C LEU A 34 -13.88 27.01 -6.73
N GLU A 35 -14.72 26.85 -5.71
CA GLU A 35 -15.55 25.66 -5.53
C GLU A 35 -16.49 25.43 -6.72
N GLU A 36 -17.21 26.48 -7.14
CA GLU A 36 -18.12 26.43 -8.28
C GLU A 36 -17.37 26.21 -9.60
N VAL A 37 -16.22 26.86 -9.76
CA VAL A 37 -15.34 26.72 -10.93
C VAL A 37 -14.82 25.28 -11.06
N VAL A 38 -14.40 24.66 -9.96
CA VAL A 38 -13.93 23.26 -9.94
C VAL A 38 -15.05 22.30 -10.29
N VAL A 39 -16.23 22.45 -9.68
CA VAL A 39 -17.38 21.58 -9.97
C VAL A 39 -17.78 21.68 -11.44
N LYS A 40 -17.83 22.90 -11.98
CA LYS A 40 -18.11 23.14 -13.40
C LYS A 40 -17.04 22.48 -14.29
N ALA A 41 -15.76 22.73 -14.03
CA ALA A 41 -14.66 22.15 -14.80
C ALA A 41 -14.65 20.62 -14.77
N ILE A 42 -14.94 20.01 -13.61
CA ILE A 42 -15.06 18.54 -13.49
C ILE A 42 -16.22 18.01 -14.35
N ASN A 43 -17.39 18.67 -14.30
CA ASN A 43 -18.56 18.27 -15.10
C ASN A 43 -18.34 18.46 -16.61
N GLU A 44 -17.48 19.40 -16.99
CA GLU A 44 -17.05 19.66 -18.38
C GLU A 44 -15.90 18.76 -18.84
N GLY A 45 -15.43 17.82 -17.99
CA GLY A 45 -14.41 16.85 -18.37
C GLY A 45 -12.96 17.35 -18.22
N ALA A 46 -12.69 18.37 -17.41
CA ALA A 46 -11.34 18.93 -17.22
C ALA A 46 -10.31 17.97 -16.59
N LEU A 47 -10.76 16.77 -16.18
CA LEU A 47 -9.92 15.69 -15.69
C LEU A 47 -9.79 14.53 -16.71
N ASP A 48 -10.53 14.52 -17.82
CA ASP A 48 -10.62 13.37 -18.72
C ASP A 48 -9.26 13.00 -19.35
N ASP A 49 -8.42 13.99 -19.65
CA ASP A 49 -7.05 13.79 -20.12
C ASP A 49 -6.19 12.98 -19.15
N VAL A 50 -6.48 13.11 -17.85
CA VAL A 50 -5.78 12.41 -16.78
C VAL A 50 -6.50 11.09 -16.50
N LEU A 51 -7.82 11.11 -16.31
CA LEU A 51 -8.65 9.96 -15.95
C LEU A 51 -8.68 8.87 -17.04
N SER A 52 -8.53 9.23 -18.31
CA SER A 52 -8.46 8.28 -19.43
C SER A 52 -7.25 7.34 -19.32
N LEU A 53 -6.20 7.77 -18.60
CA LEU A 53 -5.00 6.98 -18.37
C LEU A 53 -5.12 6.04 -17.17
N PHE A 54 -6.19 6.17 -16.36
CA PHE A 54 -6.55 5.09 -15.46
C PHE A 54 -6.88 3.86 -16.30
N GLY A 55 -5.95 2.89 -16.31
CA GLY A 55 -6.18 1.59 -16.91
C GLY A 55 -7.47 0.97 -16.38
N ASP A 56 -8.06 0.07 -17.17
CA ASP A 56 -9.38 -0.56 -16.91
C ASP A 56 -9.37 -1.59 -15.75
N GLY A 57 -8.62 -1.30 -14.69
CA GLY A 57 -8.58 -2.11 -13.47
C GLY A 57 -9.80 -1.89 -12.57
N GLU A 58 -9.99 -2.83 -11.63
CA GLU A 58 -11.16 -2.96 -10.73
C GLU A 58 -11.51 -1.72 -9.89
N HIS A 59 -10.62 -0.73 -9.83
CA HIS A 59 -10.79 0.50 -9.05
C HIS A 59 -10.83 1.78 -9.87
N LYS A 60 -11.02 1.72 -11.20
CA LYS A 60 -11.09 2.92 -12.05
C LYS A 60 -12.14 3.91 -11.57
N ALA A 61 -13.37 3.45 -11.31
CA ALA A 61 -14.45 4.31 -10.80
C ALA A 61 -14.11 4.96 -9.45
N TYR A 62 -13.49 4.19 -8.53
CA TYR A 62 -13.05 4.70 -7.24
C TYR A 62 -11.95 5.77 -7.39
N ARG A 63 -10.91 5.50 -8.18
CA ARG A 63 -9.80 6.44 -8.42
C ARG A 63 -10.28 7.73 -9.10
N THR A 64 -11.22 7.63 -10.05
CA THR A 64 -11.88 8.79 -10.64
C THR A 64 -12.60 9.62 -9.59
N LYS A 65 -13.36 8.97 -8.71
CA LYS A 65 -14.08 9.69 -7.64
C LYS A 65 -13.11 10.36 -6.67
N VAL A 66 -12.02 9.68 -6.31
CA VAL A 66 -10.99 10.22 -5.42
C VAL A 66 -10.33 11.47 -6.03
N ALA A 67 -9.94 11.43 -7.30
CA ALA A 67 -9.34 12.59 -7.98
C ALA A 67 -10.27 13.82 -7.99
N GLN A 68 -11.55 13.61 -8.29
CA GLN A 68 -12.56 14.67 -8.25
C GLN A 68 -12.74 15.24 -6.84
N VAL A 69 -12.81 14.38 -5.83
CA VAL A 69 -12.97 14.81 -4.42
C VAL A 69 -11.76 15.58 -3.94
N TYR A 70 -10.53 15.18 -4.28
CA TYR A 70 -9.33 15.93 -3.90
C TYR A 70 -9.23 17.28 -4.59
N ALA A 71 -9.62 17.39 -5.87
CA ALA A 71 -9.70 18.67 -6.56
C ALA A 71 -10.67 19.64 -5.86
N LEU A 72 -11.84 19.14 -5.44
CA LEU A 72 -12.81 19.92 -4.67
C LEU A 72 -12.27 20.31 -3.28
N ARG A 73 -11.65 19.37 -2.56
CA ARG A 73 -11.05 19.62 -1.24
C ARG A 73 -9.93 20.66 -1.29
N PHE A 74 -9.16 20.67 -2.37
CA PHE A 74 -8.11 21.68 -2.59
C PHE A 74 -8.73 23.09 -2.71
N ALA A 75 -9.81 23.24 -3.46
CA ALA A 75 -10.53 24.51 -3.56
C ALA A 75 -11.16 24.93 -2.22
N GLU A 76 -11.77 24.00 -1.48
CA GLU A 76 -12.30 24.26 -0.14
C GLU A 76 -11.22 24.74 0.84
N ALA A 77 -10.03 24.13 0.80
CA ALA A 77 -8.91 24.49 1.66
C ALA A 77 -8.36 25.89 1.34
N LEU A 78 -8.26 26.26 0.06
CA LEU A 78 -7.82 27.60 -0.35
C LEU A 78 -8.79 28.70 0.06
N ASN A 79 -10.08 28.40 0.20
CA ASN A 79 -11.11 29.38 0.53
C ASN A 79 -11.12 29.82 1.99
N GLY A 80 -10.18 29.36 2.82
CA GLY A 80 -10.13 29.75 4.22
C GLY A 80 -11.40 29.34 5.00
N LYS A 81 -12.26 28.49 4.43
CA LYS A 81 -13.37 27.80 5.12
C LYS A 81 -12.85 26.73 6.09
N ASP A 82 -11.63 26.93 6.60
CA ASP A 82 -11.08 26.28 7.79
C ASP A 82 -11.69 26.82 9.09
N ASN A 83 -12.69 27.72 9.02
CA ASN A 83 -13.73 27.81 10.06
C ASN A 83 -14.64 26.55 9.99
N LEU A 84 -14.02 25.47 10.45
CA LEU A 84 -14.44 24.08 10.63
C LEU A 84 -15.72 23.91 11.46
N GLN A 85 -16.89 24.39 11.02
CA GLN A 85 -18.18 23.99 11.64
C GLN A 85 -19.31 23.61 10.69
N ILE A 86 -19.11 23.68 9.37
CA ILE A 86 -20.14 23.21 8.43
C ILE A 86 -19.49 22.11 7.58
N HIS A 87 -19.61 20.84 8.04
CA HIS A 87 -19.01 19.60 7.50
C HIS A 87 -17.62 19.18 8.04
N ALA A 88 -17.41 19.28 9.36
CA ALA A 88 -16.17 18.96 10.09
C ALA A 88 -15.61 17.51 10.01
N LYS A 89 -16.08 16.65 9.08
CA LYS A 89 -15.54 15.29 8.87
C LYS A 89 -14.75 15.11 7.57
N GLY A 90 -14.79 16.07 6.65
CA GLY A 90 -14.27 15.89 5.29
C GLY A 90 -12.87 16.44 4.99
N SER A 91 -12.49 17.54 5.63
CA SER A 91 -11.22 18.26 5.38
C SER A 91 -10.11 17.94 6.41
N ARG A 92 -10.46 17.23 7.50
CA ARG A 92 -9.47 16.88 8.54
C ARG A 92 -8.65 15.68 8.08
N SER A 93 -7.34 15.87 7.94
CA SER A 93 -6.41 14.74 7.90
C SER A 93 -6.63 13.86 9.12
N THR A 94 -6.68 12.54 8.92
CA THR A 94 -6.72 11.60 10.04
C THR A 94 -5.47 11.84 10.90
N LYS A 95 -5.68 12.20 12.16
CA LYS A 95 -4.60 12.26 13.14
C LYS A 95 -4.48 10.87 13.75
N THR A 96 -3.28 10.29 13.73
CA THR A 96 -3.01 9.07 14.50
C THR A 96 -3.11 9.42 15.97
N SER A 97 -4.17 8.95 16.65
CA SER A 97 -4.23 8.98 18.11
C SER A 97 -3.31 7.90 18.65
N GLN A 98 -2.51 8.21 19.67
CA GLN A 98 -1.89 7.16 20.48
C GLN A 98 -2.99 6.26 21.04
N ARG A 99 -2.84 4.95 20.82
CA ARG A 99 -3.79 3.96 21.30
C ARG A 99 -3.48 3.67 22.77
N TRP A 100 -4.49 3.84 23.62
CA TRP A 100 -4.47 3.44 25.02
C TRP A 100 -5.54 2.35 25.18
N ASP A 101 -5.11 1.15 25.58
CA ASP A 101 -6.01 0.03 25.84
C ASP A 101 -5.96 -0.32 27.34
N GLU A 102 -7.12 -0.61 27.93
CA GLU A 102 -7.23 -1.12 29.29
C GLU A 102 -7.37 -2.65 29.26
N ALA A 103 -6.54 -3.35 30.04
CA ALA A 103 -6.64 -4.79 30.23
C ALA A 103 -6.99 -5.07 31.69
N THR A 104 -8.20 -5.60 31.93
CA THR A 104 -8.65 -6.03 33.26
C THR A 104 -8.57 -7.56 33.38
N GLY A 105 -8.06 -8.05 34.51
CA GLY A 105 -7.93 -9.48 34.80
C GLY A 105 -8.26 -9.77 36.26
N TYR A 106 -8.73 -10.99 36.54
CA TYR A 106 -9.01 -11.45 37.90
C TYR A 106 -7.80 -12.25 38.43
N GLU A 107 -7.22 -11.83 39.56
CA GLU A 107 -6.14 -12.56 40.23
C GLU A 107 -6.65 -13.25 41.50
N GLU A 108 -6.61 -14.59 41.55
CA GLU A 108 -6.86 -15.34 42.79
C GLU A 108 -5.55 -15.49 43.60
N LYS A 109 -5.48 -14.87 44.78
CA LYS A 109 -4.24 -14.80 45.59
C LYS A 109 -3.78 -16.15 46.16
N SER A 110 -4.71 -17.08 46.37
CA SER A 110 -4.50 -18.44 46.90
C SER A 110 -3.73 -19.34 45.92
N LEU A 111 -3.89 -19.09 44.61
CA LEU A 111 -3.34 -19.92 43.55
C LEU A 111 -2.05 -19.33 42.97
N LYS A 112 -1.34 -18.49 43.72
CA LYS A 112 -0.02 -17.98 43.33
C LYS A 112 1.01 -19.12 43.33
N PRO A 113 1.84 -19.25 42.27
CA PRO A 113 2.08 -18.26 41.22
C PRO A 113 1.21 -18.42 39.94
N LEU A 114 0.28 -19.36 39.86
CA LEU A 114 -0.40 -19.75 38.61
C LEU A 114 -1.21 -18.61 37.94
N TYR A 115 -1.83 -17.72 38.71
CA TYR A 115 -2.68 -16.62 38.20
C TYR A 115 -2.02 -15.24 38.21
N LYS A 116 -0.71 -15.17 38.46
CA LYS A 116 0.03 -13.92 38.29
C LYS A 116 0.30 -13.71 36.80
N GLY A 117 0.16 -12.48 36.31
CA GLY A 117 0.62 -12.12 34.97
C GLY A 117 2.13 -12.31 34.85
N HIS A 118 2.55 -13.47 34.33
CA HIS A 118 3.97 -13.74 34.06
C HIS A 118 4.30 -13.27 32.65
N PRO A 119 5.41 -12.55 32.47
CA PRO A 119 5.89 -12.28 31.12
C PRO A 119 6.20 -13.60 30.43
N LYS A 120 6.01 -13.64 29.11
CA LYS A 120 6.45 -14.76 28.28
C LYS A 120 7.92 -15.05 28.58
N THR A 121 8.25 -16.31 28.84
CA THR A 121 9.60 -16.72 29.26
C THR A 121 10.69 -16.34 28.27
N THR A 122 10.35 -16.28 26.97
CA THR A 122 11.26 -15.88 25.89
C THR A 122 11.18 -14.40 25.54
N ALA A 123 10.39 -13.58 26.24
CA ALA A 123 10.17 -12.18 25.90
C ALA A 123 11.48 -11.40 25.80
N LEU A 124 12.37 -11.55 26.79
CA LEU A 124 13.66 -10.86 26.80
C LEU A 124 14.49 -11.26 25.59
N SER A 125 14.69 -12.57 25.37
CA SER A 125 15.43 -13.10 24.24
C SER A 125 14.85 -12.70 22.88
N GLN A 126 13.53 -12.54 22.78
CA GLN A 126 12.89 -12.06 21.55
C GLN A 126 13.16 -10.57 21.33
N THR A 127 13.19 -9.77 22.39
CA THR A 127 13.49 -8.33 22.30
C THR A 127 14.98 -8.02 22.12
N THR A 128 15.88 -8.91 22.53
CA THR A 128 17.33 -8.76 22.36
C THR A 128 17.85 -9.35 21.06
N GLY A 129 17.06 -10.17 20.36
CA GLY A 129 17.49 -10.89 19.17
C GLY A 129 18.24 -12.21 19.46
N ASP A 130 18.24 -12.67 20.71
CA ASP A 130 18.90 -13.94 21.10
C ASP A 130 18.03 -15.17 20.81
N SER A 131 16.73 -14.97 20.57
CA SER A 131 15.83 -16.07 20.18
C SER A 131 16.19 -16.55 18.79
N ARG A 132 16.63 -17.81 18.68
CA ARG A 132 16.88 -18.47 17.40
C ARG A 132 15.61 -19.08 16.84
N PHE A 133 15.31 -18.74 15.61
CA PHE A 133 14.33 -19.38 14.75
C PHE A 133 15.05 -20.29 13.75
N THR A 134 14.28 -21.01 12.93
CA THR A 134 14.82 -22.05 12.03
C THR A 134 15.94 -21.54 11.11
N ASP A 135 15.87 -20.29 10.65
CA ASP A 135 16.86 -19.70 9.74
C ASP A 135 18.05 -19.06 10.47
N ASP A 136 17.99 -18.94 11.81
CA ASP A 136 19.08 -18.38 12.63
C ASP A 136 20.12 -19.44 13.04
N GLU A 137 19.85 -20.72 12.74
CA GLU A 137 20.81 -21.79 12.99
C GLU A 137 22.00 -21.69 12.02
N PRO A 138 23.22 -22.03 12.46
CA PRO A 138 24.40 -21.92 11.62
C PRO A 138 24.28 -22.88 10.42
N ILE A 139 24.63 -22.38 9.24
CA ILE A 139 24.67 -23.17 8.01
C ILE A 139 25.74 -24.25 8.18
N LEU A 140 25.33 -25.51 8.08
CA LEU A 140 26.25 -26.65 8.17
C LEU A 140 27.07 -26.79 6.88
N PRO A 141 28.27 -27.39 6.94
CA PRO A 141 29.01 -27.71 5.72
C PRO A 141 28.16 -28.58 4.78
N PHE A 142 28.20 -28.28 3.48
CA PHE A 142 27.43 -28.96 2.44
C PHE A 142 25.91 -28.80 2.51
N THR A 143 25.38 -27.84 3.29
CA THR A 143 23.98 -27.44 3.21
C THR A 143 23.66 -26.90 1.82
N VAL A 144 22.57 -27.39 1.23
CA VAL A 144 22.03 -26.91 -0.05
C VAL A 144 20.85 -25.99 0.19
N HIS A 145 20.69 -24.98 -0.67
CA HIS A 145 19.51 -24.11 -0.66
C HIS A 145 18.54 -24.54 -1.76
N ALA A 146 17.26 -24.61 -1.42
CA ALA A 146 16.19 -24.92 -2.36
C ALA A 146 15.28 -23.71 -2.55
N ALA A 147 14.77 -23.54 -3.77
CA ALA A 147 13.77 -22.55 -4.10
C ALA A 147 12.62 -23.20 -4.85
N TYR A 148 11.39 -22.77 -4.56
CA TYR A 148 10.21 -23.22 -5.30
C TYR A 148 10.09 -22.46 -6.61
N VAL A 149 9.90 -23.20 -7.71
CA VAL A 149 9.55 -22.63 -9.01
C VAL A 149 8.04 -22.72 -9.20
N MET A 150 7.41 -21.55 -9.33
CA MET A 150 5.96 -21.41 -9.42
C MET A 150 5.53 -21.14 -10.86
N ILE A 151 4.39 -21.71 -11.26
CA ILE A 151 3.77 -21.43 -12.56
C ILE A 151 2.98 -20.11 -12.44
N PRO A 152 3.31 -19.06 -13.23
CA PRO A 152 2.70 -17.73 -13.06
C PRO A 152 1.28 -17.63 -13.63
N THR A 153 0.82 -18.66 -14.35
CA THR A 153 -0.49 -18.69 -15.01
C THR A 153 -1.44 -19.61 -14.27
N ALA A 154 -2.63 -19.11 -13.94
CA ALA A 154 -3.72 -19.95 -13.48
C ALA A 154 -4.21 -20.88 -14.61
N ASN A 155 -4.49 -22.14 -14.27
CA ASN A 155 -5.07 -23.15 -15.16
C ASN A 155 -4.32 -23.33 -16.49
N THR A 156 -3.12 -23.88 -16.42
CA THR A 156 -2.32 -24.25 -17.60
C THR A 156 -1.90 -25.72 -17.55
N THR A 157 -1.52 -26.28 -18.68
CA THR A 157 -0.91 -27.62 -18.75
C THR A 157 0.61 -27.49 -18.72
N PHE A 158 1.24 -28.16 -17.76
CA PHE A 158 2.70 -28.21 -17.66
C PHE A 158 3.28 -29.14 -18.72
N SER A 159 4.10 -28.61 -19.63
CA SER A 159 4.70 -29.36 -20.75
C SER A 159 6.11 -29.88 -20.47
N GLY A 160 6.77 -29.39 -19.42
CA GLY A 160 8.12 -29.81 -19.05
C GLY A 160 8.94 -28.67 -18.45
N LEU A 161 10.19 -29.00 -18.12
CA LEU A 161 11.14 -28.11 -17.46
C LEU A 161 12.43 -27.99 -18.29
N ASP A 162 12.90 -26.76 -18.49
CA ASP A 162 14.19 -26.47 -19.12
C ASP A 162 15.16 -25.87 -18.09
N GLU A 163 16.20 -26.64 -17.75
CA GLU A 163 17.21 -26.27 -16.76
C GLU A 163 18.38 -25.46 -17.36
N THR A 164 18.42 -25.26 -18.69
CA THR A 164 19.60 -24.72 -19.38
C THR A 164 20.02 -23.37 -18.84
N LYS A 165 19.04 -22.48 -18.61
CA LYS A 165 19.31 -21.14 -18.06
C LYS A 165 19.74 -21.18 -16.59
N ALA A 166 19.20 -22.11 -15.81
CA ALA A 166 19.58 -22.27 -14.40
C ALA A 166 21.03 -22.76 -14.29
N LYS A 167 21.42 -23.75 -15.10
CA LYS A 167 22.80 -24.25 -15.20
C LYS A 167 23.77 -23.19 -15.68
N GLN A 168 23.37 -22.37 -16.66
CA GLN A 168 24.21 -21.27 -17.13
C GLN A 168 24.41 -20.19 -16.06
N ALA A 169 23.38 -19.90 -15.26
CA ALA A 169 23.45 -18.85 -14.25
C ALA A 169 24.21 -19.28 -12.99
N LEU A 170 24.05 -20.53 -12.56
CA LEU A 170 24.59 -21.03 -11.30
C LEU A 170 25.87 -21.86 -11.47
N GLY A 171 26.18 -22.33 -12.69
CA GLY A 171 27.38 -23.10 -12.96
C GLY A 171 27.52 -24.31 -12.04
N ASP A 172 28.63 -24.37 -11.32
CA ASP A 172 28.98 -25.46 -10.39
C ASP A 172 28.14 -25.46 -9.10
N ASP A 173 27.45 -24.35 -8.79
CA ASP A 173 26.53 -24.26 -7.64
C ASP A 173 25.15 -24.87 -7.94
N PHE A 174 24.87 -25.21 -9.21
CA PHE A 174 23.63 -25.88 -9.58
C PHE A 174 23.67 -27.36 -9.19
N ILE A 175 22.84 -27.75 -8.21
CA ILE A 175 22.71 -29.15 -7.80
C ILE A 175 21.71 -29.90 -8.68
N ALA A 176 20.42 -29.53 -8.62
CA ALA A 176 19.35 -30.19 -9.36
C ALA A 176 18.06 -29.36 -9.37
N MET A 177 17.13 -29.71 -10.28
CA MET A 177 15.73 -29.31 -10.20
C MET A 177 14.85 -30.55 -10.01
N TYR A 178 14.01 -30.52 -8.98
CA TYR A 178 13.11 -31.61 -8.63
C TYR A 178 11.71 -31.35 -9.15
N GLN A 179 11.06 -32.37 -9.71
CA GLN A 179 9.67 -32.33 -10.14
C GLN A 179 8.86 -33.47 -9.51
N ALA A 180 7.55 -33.51 -9.76
CA ALA A 180 6.66 -34.50 -9.14
C ALA A 180 7.09 -35.96 -9.34
N LYS A 181 7.73 -36.29 -10.48
CA LYS A 181 8.20 -37.66 -10.77
C LYS A 181 9.39 -38.11 -9.90
N ASP A 182 10.02 -37.18 -9.19
CA ASP A 182 11.21 -37.44 -8.36
C ASP A 182 10.85 -37.67 -6.88
N LEU A 183 9.55 -37.60 -6.51
CA LEU A 183 9.08 -37.76 -5.12
C LEU A 183 8.96 -39.22 -4.64
N ASP A 184 8.83 -40.19 -5.56
CA ASP A 184 8.51 -41.59 -5.25
C ASP A 184 9.69 -42.58 -5.50
N LYS A 185 10.94 -42.13 -5.31
CA LYS A 185 12.13 -42.99 -5.37
C LYS A 185 12.92 -42.93 -4.07
#